data_AF-A0A7V0NPZ6-F1
#
_entry.id   AF-A0A7V0NPZ6-F1
#
_cell.length_a   1.000
_cell.length_b   1.000
_cell.length_c   1.000
_cell.angle_alpha   90.00
_cell.angle_beta   90.00
_cell.angle_gamma   90.00
#
_symmetry.space_group_name_H-M   'P 1'
#
loop_
_entity.id
_entity.type
_entity.pdbx_description
1 polymer ?
#
loop_
_entity_poly.entity_id
_entity_poly.type
_entity_poly.pdbx_seq_one_letter_code
_entity_poly.pdbx_strand_id
1 'polypeptide(L)'
;MSLITPKYIPIHIISQKNVQHEWSDWDPYEKIHLPNEGTMTVLSKVSNRGVTAFAIGCAEWVVYRFRKLSSDKTPYDFLESCWVLVMGNEYVQPEGMEESEWKGPIRGAIDLALLTIVNTWNVSEYGSAEQEGGFAAQIALLVLQDKSLFLDWQEKVLQRLIKYYPRDEEAPDGPPVPREVLYPSVDLETVQSDQLIKAFLSKVDYKSNPFLKDIEPAGFTDSA
;
A
#
# COMPACT_ATOMS: atom_id res chain seq x y z
N MET A 1 -7.00 17.46 0.65
CA MET A 1 -7.38 16.77 1.91
C MET A 1 -6.25 15.82 2.28
N SER A 2 -6.22 15.24 3.49
CA SER A 2 -5.27 14.17 3.84
C SER A 2 -5.96 12.82 3.68
N LEU A 3 -5.23 11.80 3.25
CA LEU A 3 -5.73 10.43 3.08
C LEU A 3 -6.60 10.01 4.27
N ILE A 4 -7.85 9.64 3.99
CA ILE A 4 -8.78 9.20 5.03
C ILE A 4 -8.22 7.93 5.66
N THR A 5 -8.21 7.89 6.99
CA THR A 5 -7.84 6.70 7.76
C THR A 5 -8.66 5.49 7.30
N PRO A 6 -8.00 4.41 6.84
CA PRO A 6 -8.69 3.21 6.43
C PRO A 6 -9.28 2.50 7.65
N LYS A 7 -10.52 2.03 7.52
CA LYS A 7 -11.28 1.43 8.63
C LYS A 7 -10.72 0.08 9.09
N TYR A 8 -9.93 -0.62 8.25
CA TYR A 8 -9.27 -1.87 8.64
C TYR A 8 -8.03 -1.67 9.51
N ILE A 9 -7.55 -0.43 9.70
CA ILE A 9 -6.42 -0.15 10.57
C ILE A 9 -6.92 0.28 11.96
N PRO A 10 -6.71 -0.52 13.02
CA PRO A 10 -7.13 -0.19 14.36
C PRO A 10 -6.13 0.79 15.01
N ILE A 11 -6.12 2.05 14.54
CA ILE A 11 -5.17 3.10 14.97
C ILE A 11 -5.09 3.24 16.49
N HIS A 12 -6.22 3.12 17.18
CA HIS A 12 -6.28 3.26 18.64
C HIS A 12 -5.46 2.18 19.37
N ILE A 13 -5.25 1.02 18.74
CA ILE A 13 -4.45 -0.09 19.26
C ILE A 13 -2.99 0.06 18.82
N ILE A 14 -2.75 0.25 17.51
CA ILE A 14 -1.39 0.19 16.96
C ILE A 14 -0.59 1.47 17.14
N SER A 15 -1.24 2.64 17.18
CA SER A 15 -0.54 3.93 17.21
C SER A 15 -0.09 4.22 18.64
N GLN A 16 1.06 3.68 19.00
CA GLN A 16 1.67 3.79 20.33
C GLN A 16 2.90 4.68 20.29
N LYS A 17 3.19 5.36 21.41
CA LYS A 17 4.33 6.27 21.52
C LYS A 17 5.69 5.58 21.69
N ASN A 18 5.71 4.27 21.97
CA ASN A 18 6.96 3.55 22.17
C ASN A 18 7.44 2.96 20.84
N VAL A 19 8.75 3.00 20.60
CA VAL A 19 9.43 2.36 19.46
C VAL A 19 10.30 1.25 20.03
N GLN A 20 10.03 0.00 19.64
CA GLN A 20 10.68 -1.19 20.22
C GLN A 20 11.53 -1.96 19.22
N HIS A 21 11.36 -1.71 17.92
CA HIS A 21 12.14 -2.38 16.89
C HIS A 21 13.52 -1.73 16.76
N GLU A 22 14.50 -2.55 16.39
CA GLU A 22 15.83 -2.06 16.01
C GLU A 22 15.81 -1.51 14.59
N TRP A 23 16.69 -0.56 14.32
CA TRP A 23 16.82 0.07 13.01
C TRP A 23 18.28 0.41 12.73
N SER A 24 18.67 0.24 11.47
CA SER A 24 19.99 0.61 10.95
C SER A 24 19.79 1.51 9.73
N ASP A 25 20.29 2.73 9.79
CA ASP A 25 20.29 3.65 8.63
C ASP A 25 21.34 3.25 7.58
N TRP A 26 22.28 2.36 7.93
CA TRP A 26 23.28 1.85 7.00
C TRP A 26 22.76 0.65 6.20
N ASP A 27 22.07 -0.26 6.87
CA ASP A 27 21.47 -1.45 6.26
C ASP A 27 20.09 -1.71 6.88
N PRO A 28 19.04 -1.07 6.34
CA PRO A 28 17.69 -1.23 6.88
C PRO A 28 17.14 -2.65 6.64
N TYR A 29 17.75 -3.43 5.74
CA TYR A 29 17.35 -4.80 5.43
C TYR A 29 17.87 -5.81 6.46
N GLU A 30 18.95 -5.50 7.18
CA GLU A 30 19.57 -6.39 8.18
C GLU A 30 18.57 -6.92 9.21
N LYS A 31 17.58 -6.10 9.58
CA LYS A 31 16.57 -6.40 10.61
C LYS A 31 15.28 -6.96 10.05
N ILE A 32 15.15 -7.06 8.74
CA ILE A 32 13.94 -7.53 8.07
C ILE A 32 14.16 -8.97 7.63
N HIS A 33 13.27 -9.84 8.06
CA HIS A 33 13.32 -11.24 7.65
C HIS A 33 12.99 -11.38 6.16
N LEU A 34 13.44 -12.49 5.57
CA LEU A 34 13.03 -12.87 4.23
C LEU A 34 11.49 -12.99 4.16
N PRO A 35 10.89 -12.66 2.99
CA PRO A 35 9.46 -12.87 2.78
C PRO A 35 9.03 -14.30 3.10
N ASN A 36 7.87 -14.44 3.75
CA ASN A 36 7.30 -15.75 4.05
C ASN A 36 6.89 -16.46 2.75
N GLU A 37 7.41 -17.67 2.52
CA GLU A 37 7.12 -18.46 1.30
C GLU A 37 5.64 -18.71 1.07
N GLY A 38 4.86 -18.91 2.14
CA GLY A 38 3.40 -19.06 2.06
C GLY A 38 2.73 -17.79 1.56
N THR A 39 3.16 -16.62 2.05
CA THR A 39 2.68 -15.32 1.57
C THR A 39 3.02 -15.12 0.10
N MET A 40 4.27 -15.40 -0.30
CA MET A 40 4.68 -15.28 -1.71
C MET A 40 3.90 -16.23 -2.62
N THR A 41 3.70 -17.48 -2.19
CA THR A 41 2.90 -18.47 -2.93
C THR A 41 1.47 -17.99 -3.15
N VAL A 42 0.88 -17.35 -2.16
CA VAL A 42 -0.47 -16.78 -2.25
C VAL A 42 -0.48 -15.55 -3.17
N LEU A 43 0.50 -14.65 -3.05
CA LEU A 43 0.64 -13.46 -3.90
C LEU A 43 0.92 -13.79 -5.37
N SER A 44 1.60 -14.91 -5.67
CA SER A 44 1.82 -15.37 -7.05
C SER A 44 0.51 -15.60 -7.83
N LYS A 45 -0.60 -15.84 -7.11
CA LYS A 45 -1.95 -16.07 -7.66
C LYS A 45 -2.77 -14.79 -7.80
N VAL A 46 -2.23 -13.64 -7.41
CA VAL A 46 -2.89 -12.33 -7.45
C VAL A 46 -2.29 -11.53 -8.59
N SER A 47 -3.10 -10.75 -9.32
CA SER A 47 -2.63 -9.80 -10.34
C SER A 47 -1.59 -8.81 -9.80
N ASN A 48 -0.74 -8.24 -10.65
CA ASN A 48 0.31 -7.30 -10.23
C ASN A 48 -0.28 -6.07 -9.52
N ARG A 49 -1.39 -5.51 -10.01
CA ARG A 49 -2.06 -4.39 -9.33
C ARG A 49 -2.63 -4.82 -7.98
N GLY A 50 -3.13 -6.06 -7.86
CA GLY A 50 -3.56 -6.61 -6.58
C GLY A 50 -2.40 -6.78 -5.58
N VAL A 51 -1.22 -7.21 -6.04
CA VAL A 51 0.00 -7.29 -5.21
C VAL A 51 0.47 -5.89 -4.81
N THR A 52 0.43 -4.92 -5.72
CA THR A 52 0.74 -3.51 -5.41
C THR A 52 -0.24 -2.95 -4.38
N ALA A 53 -1.55 -3.19 -4.54
CA ALA A 53 -2.55 -2.79 -3.56
C ALA A 53 -2.27 -3.40 -2.17
N PHE A 54 -1.85 -4.67 -2.12
CA PHE A 54 -1.41 -5.30 -0.88
C PHE A 54 -0.20 -4.59 -0.26
N ALA A 55 0.81 -4.26 -1.05
CA ALA A 55 1.98 -3.50 -0.59
C ALA A 55 1.60 -2.11 -0.04
N ILE A 56 0.68 -1.40 -0.70
CA ILE A 56 0.12 -0.13 -0.20
C ILE A 56 -0.55 -0.34 1.15
N GLY A 57 -1.37 -1.39 1.30
CA GLY A 57 -1.99 -1.75 2.56
C GLY A 57 -0.98 -1.97 3.69
N CYS A 58 0.09 -2.72 3.42
CA CYS A 58 1.19 -2.93 4.38
C CYS A 58 1.88 -1.62 4.78
N ALA A 59 2.15 -0.73 3.81
CA ALA A 59 2.73 0.57 4.08
C ALA A 59 1.79 1.47 4.90
N GLU A 60 0.48 1.41 4.68
CA GLU A 60 -0.48 2.10 5.53
C GLU A 60 -0.41 1.61 6.98
N TRP A 61 -0.27 0.31 7.24
CA TRP A 61 -0.05 -0.19 8.61
C TRP A 61 1.19 0.44 9.26
N VAL A 62 2.29 0.57 8.52
CA VAL A 62 3.53 1.22 8.97
C VAL A 62 3.32 2.71 9.25
N VAL A 63 2.75 3.45 8.30
CA VAL A 63 2.53 4.91 8.43
C VAL A 63 1.58 5.21 9.60
N TYR A 64 0.47 4.47 9.73
CA TYR A 64 -0.49 4.69 10.80
C TYR A 64 -0.01 4.21 12.17
N ARG A 65 0.88 3.20 12.21
CA ARG A 65 1.60 2.80 13.42
C ARG A 65 2.40 3.97 14.02
N PHE A 66 2.97 4.84 13.19
CA PHE A 66 3.75 6.00 13.64
C PHE A 66 3.01 7.33 13.72
N ARG A 67 1.68 7.35 13.48
CA ARG A 67 0.87 8.58 13.48
C ARG A 67 0.99 9.46 14.74
N LYS A 68 1.22 8.88 15.93
CA LYS A 68 1.42 9.66 17.18
C LYS A 68 2.86 10.15 17.39
N LEU A 69 3.79 9.72 16.54
CA LEU A 69 5.22 9.99 16.63
C LEU A 69 5.73 10.84 15.47
N SER A 70 5.02 10.88 14.35
CA SER A 70 5.28 11.77 13.22
C SER A 70 4.03 12.59 12.91
N SER A 71 4.22 13.90 12.70
CA SER A 71 3.17 14.81 12.22
C SER A 71 3.33 15.14 10.73
N ASP A 72 4.32 14.54 10.07
CA ASP A 72 4.62 14.77 8.66
C ASP A 72 3.47 14.25 7.77
N LYS A 73 2.97 15.11 6.88
CA LYS A 73 1.87 14.78 5.97
C LYS A 73 2.35 13.99 4.74
N THR A 74 3.64 14.09 4.39
CA THR A 74 4.23 13.54 3.16
C THR A 74 3.89 12.06 2.93
N PRO A 75 3.98 11.15 3.93
CA PRO A 75 3.64 9.74 3.71
C PRO A 75 2.19 9.51 3.33
N TYR A 76 1.27 10.33 3.85
CA TYR A 76 -0.14 10.22 3.55
C TYR A 76 -0.46 10.69 2.13
N ASP A 77 0.25 11.73 1.67
CA ASP A 77 0.12 12.26 0.31
C ASP A 77 0.69 11.28 -0.71
N PHE A 78 1.83 10.66 -0.38
CA PHE A 78 2.42 9.59 -1.16
C PHE A 78 1.45 8.40 -1.28
N LEU A 79 0.93 7.89 -0.16
CA LEU A 79 -0.04 6.78 -0.16
C LEU A 79 -1.32 7.10 -0.95
N GLU A 80 -1.83 8.33 -0.87
CA GLU A 80 -2.97 8.77 -1.69
C GLU A 80 -2.63 8.72 -3.19
N SER A 81 -1.43 9.14 -3.58
CA SER A 81 -0.99 9.07 -4.97
C SER A 81 -0.84 7.62 -5.48
N CYS A 82 -0.31 6.71 -4.65
CA CYS A 82 -0.25 5.29 -4.99
C CYS A 82 -1.65 4.69 -5.21
N TRP A 83 -2.64 5.10 -4.42
CA TRP A 83 -4.03 4.69 -4.65
C TRP A 83 -4.59 5.25 -5.96
N VAL A 84 -4.29 6.50 -6.30
CA VAL A 84 -4.67 7.07 -7.61
C VAL A 84 -4.08 6.24 -8.75
N LEU A 85 -2.81 5.86 -8.66
CA LEU A 85 -2.12 5.06 -9.67
C LEU A 85 -2.72 3.64 -9.79
N VAL A 86 -2.98 2.96 -8.68
CA VAL A 86 -3.57 1.61 -8.70
C VAL A 86 -5.03 1.59 -9.19
N MET A 87 -5.76 2.69 -8.98
CA MET A 87 -7.16 2.83 -9.40
C MET A 87 -7.33 3.46 -10.79
N GLY A 88 -6.33 4.18 -11.27
CA GLY A 88 -6.34 4.90 -12.53
C GLY A 88 -5.70 4.11 -13.67
N ASN A 89 -5.62 4.77 -14.82
CA ASN A 89 -4.81 4.34 -15.97
C ASN A 89 -3.53 5.18 -16.11
N GLU A 90 -3.20 5.93 -15.07
CA GLU A 90 -2.02 6.78 -14.99
C GLU A 90 -0.77 5.90 -14.82
N TYR A 91 0.29 6.19 -15.58
CA TYR A 91 1.60 5.53 -15.44
C TYR A 91 2.63 6.41 -14.72
N VAL A 92 2.19 7.50 -14.09
CA VAL A 92 3.10 8.42 -13.40
C VAL A 92 3.39 7.90 -12.01
N GLN A 93 4.57 7.32 -11.85
CA GLN A 93 5.07 6.86 -10.56
C GLN A 93 5.51 8.05 -9.70
N PRO A 94 5.11 8.11 -8.42
CA PRO A 94 5.61 9.16 -7.53
C PRO A 94 7.11 9.01 -7.35
N GLU A 95 7.82 10.15 -7.40
CA GLU A 95 9.24 10.18 -7.04
C GLU A 95 9.41 9.75 -5.57
N GLY A 96 10.49 8.99 -5.30
CA GLY A 96 10.85 8.58 -3.95
C GLY A 96 11.14 9.78 -3.04
N MET A 97 11.20 9.54 -1.73
CA MET A 97 11.54 10.58 -0.77
C MET A 97 13.06 10.79 -0.72
N GLU A 98 13.47 11.99 -0.29
CA GLU A 98 14.88 12.34 -0.15
C GLU A 98 15.52 11.56 1.02
N GLU A 99 16.32 10.54 0.70
CA GLU A 99 16.92 9.58 1.65
C GLU A 99 17.65 10.28 2.82
N SER A 100 18.27 11.43 2.55
CA SER A 100 18.99 12.19 3.58
C SER A 100 18.09 12.71 4.71
N GLU A 101 16.80 12.92 4.45
CA GLU A 101 15.80 13.45 5.40
C GLU A 101 14.97 12.36 6.11
N TRP A 102 15.02 11.13 5.61
CA TRP A 102 14.17 10.01 6.02
C TRP A 102 14.93 8.91 6.77
N LYS A 103 15.53 9.30 7.91
CA LYS A 103 16.38 8.42 8.72
C LYS A 103 15.80 8.04 10.08
N GLY A 104 16.40 7.05 10.72
CA GLY A 104 16.08 6.56 12.03
C GLY A 104 14.85 5.64 12.06
N PRO A 105 14.52 5.09 13.25
CA PRO A 105 13.58 3.98 13.38
C PRO A 105 12.13 4.31 13.03
N ILE A 106 11.78 5.60 12.87
CA ILE A 106 10.43 6.03 12.49
C ILE A 106 10.40 6.39 11.01
N ARG A 107 11.18 7.40 10.60
CA ARG A 107 11.13 7.91 9.22
C ARG A 107 11.75 6.90 8.25
N GLY A 108 12.88 6.27 8.59
CA GLY A 108 13.47 5.24 7.74
C GLY A 108 12.54 4.05 7.53
N ALA A 109 11.81 3.62 8.57
CA ALA A 109 10.84 2.53 8.43
C ALA A 109 9.64 2.92 7.55
N ILE A 110 9.17 4.17 7.64
CA ILE A 110 8.14 4.70 6.73
C ILE A 110 8.67 4.74 5.30
N ASP A 111 9.86 5.29 5.11
CA ASP A 111 10.47 5.43 3.79
C ASP A 111 10.65 4.11 3.08
N LEU A 112 11.24 3.12 3.77
CA LEU A 112 11.37 1.78 3.23
C LEU A 112 10.02 1.16 2.86
N ALA A 113 8.97 1.38 3.66
CA ALA A 113 7.64 0.88 3.34
C ALA A 113 7.05 1.53 2.07
N LEU A 114 7.27 2.83 1.87
CA LEU A 114 6.82 3.55 0.68
C LEU A 114 7.64 3.17 -0.56
N LEU A 115 8.97 3.09 -0.43
CA LEU A 115 9.87 2.61 -1.49
C LEU A 115 9.52 1.19 -1.93
N THR A 116 9.10 0.32 -1.00
CA THR A 116 8.68 -1.04 -1.34
C THR A 116 7.44 -1.06 -2.23
N ILE A 117 6.54 -0.07 -2.16
CA ILE A 117 5.42 0.06 -3.10
C ILE A 117 5.95 0.33 -4.52
N VAL A 118 6.88 1.28 -4.64
CA VAL A 118 7.53 1.66 -5.90
C VAL A 118 8.25 0.46 -6.50
N ASN A 119 9.02 -0.27 -5.69
CA ASN A 119 9.70 -1.49 -6.11
C ASN A 119 8.70 -2.56 -6.55
N THR A 120 7.63 -2.79 -5.77
CA THR A 120 6.58 -3.76 -6.12
C THR A 120 5.99 -3.46 -7.50
N TRP A 121 5.73 -2.18 -7.79
CA TRP A 121 5.24 -1.74 -9.10
C TRP A 121 6.28 -1.98 -10.20
N ASN A 122 7.53 -1.54 -10.00
CA ASN A 122 8.58 -1.64 -11.02
C ASN A 122 8.95 -3.08 -11.36
N VAL A 123 9.02 -3.97 -10.36
CA VAL A 123 9.34 -5.38 -10.60
C VAL A 123 8.15 -6.17 -11.16
N SER A 124 6.95 -5.60 -11.12
CA SER A 124 5.76 -6.23 -11.65
C SER A 124 5.81 -6.40 -13.18
N GLU A 125 6.53 -5.50 -13.85
CA GLU A 125 6.85 -5.59 -15.28
C GLU A 125 7.77 -6.78 -15.62
N TYR A 126 8.53 -7.26 -14.63
CA TYR A 126 9.49 -8.36 -14.77
C TYR A 126 9.03 -9.67 -14.11
N GLY A 127 7.81 -9.70 -13.57
CA GLY A 127 7.18 -10.92 -13.05
C GLY A 127 7.67 -11.38 -11.68
N SER A 128 8.07 -10.46 -10.79
CA SER A 128 8.50 -10.80 -9.41
C SER A 128 7.84 -9.94 -8.33
N ALA A 129 6.64 -9.42 -8.57
CA ALA A 129 5.91 -8.56 -7.64
C ALA A 129 5.64 -9.23 -6.29
N GLU A 130 5.46 -10.55 -6.26
CA GLU A 130 5.17 -11.32 -5.05
C GLU A 130 6.29 -11.30 -4.02
N GLN A 131 7.55 -11.17 -4.46
CA GLN A 131 8.70 -11.06 -3.56
C GLN A 131 8.65 -9.72 -2.81
N GLU A 132 8.47 -8.61 -3.54
CA GLU A 132 8.36 -7.26 -2.96
C GLU A 132 7.08 -7.10 -2.13
N GLY A 133 5.95 -7.66 -2.58
CA GLY A 133 4.72 -7.69 -1.80
C GLY A 133 4.88 -8.48 -0.49
N GLY A 134 5.59 -9.60 -0.54
CA GLY A 134 5.94 -10.37 0.66
C GLY A 134 6.89 -9.62 1.58
N PHE A 135 7.83 -8.86 1.02
CA PHE A 135 8.76 -7.99 1.76
C PHE A 135 8.03 -6.84 2.45
N ALA A 136 7.05 -6.22 1.79
CA ALA A 136 6.21 -5.16 2.37
C ALA A 136 5.52 -5.63 3.67
N ALA A 137 5.06 -6.88 3.71
CA ALA A 137 4.49 -7.47 4.92
C ALA A 137 5.51 -7.62 6.06
N GLN A 138 6.77 -7.94 5.74
CA GLN A 138 7.83 -8.06 6.76
C GLN A 138 8.16 -6.71 7.40
N ILE A 139 8.10 -5.60 6.64
CA ILE A 139 8.28 -4.25 7.19
C ILE A 139 7.18 -3.92 8.20
N ALA A 140 5.92 -4.22 7.89
CA ALA A 140 4.82 -4.04 8.83
C ALA A 140 5.01 -4.90 10.10
N LEU A 141 5.41 -6.17 9.94
CA LEU A 141 5.69 -7.07 11.05
C LEU A 141 6.89 -6.66 11.91
N LEU A 142 7.84 -5.90 11.37
CA LEU A 142 8.97 -5.35 12.11
C LEU A 142 8.51 -4.27 13.11
N VAL A 143 7.68 -3.33 12.65
CA VAL A 143 7.33 -2.12 13.43
C VAL A 143 6.13 -2.28 14.38
N LEU A 144 5.31 -3.31 14.15
CA LEU A 144 4.15 -3.62 14.98
C LEU A 144 4.56 -4.41 16.22
N GLN A 145 4.15 -3.92 17.40
CA GLN A 145 4.39 -4.62 18.67
C GLN A 145 3.50 -5.87 18.80
N ASP A 146 2.20 -5.70 18.55
CA ASP A 146 1.26 -6.80 18.43
C ASP A 146 0.99 -7.07 16.94
N LYS A 147 1.44 -8.24 16.50
CA LYS A 147 1.37 -8.67 15.10
C LYS A 147 0.06 -9.39 14.77
N SER A 148 -0.71 -9.80 15.79
CA SER A 148 -1.90 -10.65 15.61
C SER A 148 -2.95 -10.02 14.71
N LEU A 149 -3.25 -8.73 14.92
CA LEU A 149 -4.23 -7.98 14.13
C LEU A 149 -3.79 -7.81 12.68
N PHE A 150 -2.50 -7.63 12.45
CA PHE A 150 -1.96 -7.55 11.09
C PHE A 150 -1.99 -8.90 10.38
N LEU A 151 -1.61 -9.99 11.07
CA LEU A 151 -1.63 -11.33 10.49
C LEU A 151 -3.06 -11.78 10.15
N ASP A 152 -4.03 -11.51 11.03
CA ASP A 152 -5.46 -11.77 10.77
C ASP A 152 -5.98 -10.94 9.58
N TRP A 153 -5.60 -9.67 9.50
CA TRP A 153 -5.91 -8.82 8.34
C TRP A 153 -5.28 -9.36 7.06
N GLN A 154 -4.00 -9.71 7.09
CA GLN A 154 -3.23 -10.21 5.95
C GLN A 154 -3.88 -11.47 5.39
N GLU A 155 -4.18 -12.45 6.22
CA GLU A 155 -4.83 -13.70 5.79
C GLU A 155 -6.13 -13.41 5.04
N LYS A 156 -7.03 -12.60 5.63
CA LYS A 156 -8.33 -12.26 5.05
C LYS A 156 -8.19 -11.48 3.74
N VAL A 157 -7.28 -10.52 3.69
CA VAL A 157 -7.07 -9.69 2.50
C VAL A 157 -6.47 -10.49 1.37
N LEU A 158 -5.52 -11.37 1.63
CA LEU A 158 -4.93 -12.21 0.59
C LEU A 158 -5.96 -13.14 -0.06
N GLN A 159 -6.86 -13.76 0.74
CA GLN A 159 -7.95 -14.57 0.19
C GLN A 159 -8.92 -13.74 -0.67
N ARG A 160 -9.20 -12.49 -0.27
CA ARG A 160 -10.02 -11.56 -1.06
C ARG A 160 -9.34 -11.17 -2.36
N LEU A 161 -8.05 -10.86 -2.33
CA LEU A 161 -7.28 -10.51 -3.52
C LEU A 161 -7.24 -11.65 -4.53
N ILE A 162 -7.04 -12.91 -4.07
CA ILE A 162 -7.12 -14.09 -4.96
C ILE A 162 -8.51 -14.18 -5.60
N LYS A 163 -9.57 -13.98 -4.82
CA LYS A 163 -10.95 -14.12 -5.30
C LYS A 163 -11.33 -13.06 -6.34
N TYR A 164 -11.02 -11.80 -6.07
CA TYR A 164 -11.51 -10.67 -6.88
C TYR A 164 -10.50 -10.15 -7.90
N TYR A 165 -9.21 -10.41 -7.70
CA TYR A 165 -8.11 -9.93 -8.54
C TYR A 165 -7.10 -11.06 -8.85
N PRO A 166 -7.57 -12.22 -9.33
CA PRO A 166 -6.68 -13.34 -9.65
C PRO A 166 -5.67 -12.95 -10.73
N ARG A 167 -4.52 -13.64 -10.72
CA ARG A 167 -3.53 -13.56 -11.79
C ARG A 167 -4.14 -14.11 -13.09
N ASP A 168 -4.00 -13.36 -14.17
CA ASP A 168 -4.25 -13.79 -15.55
C ASP A 168 -2.93 -13.74 -16.31
N GLU A 169 -2.55 -14.81 -17.01
CA GLU A 169 -1.31 -14.85 -17.78
C GLU A 169 -1.34 -13.92 -19.00
N GLU A 170 -2.52 -13.68 -19.58
CA GLU A 170 -2.70 -12.78 -20.74
C GLU A 170 -2.78 -11.31 -20.32
N ALA A 171 -3.19 -11.05 -19.07
CA ALA A 171 -3.34 -9.72 -18.50
C ALA A 171 -2.81 -9.68 -17.04
N PRO A 172 -1.48 -9.83 -16.83
CA PRO A 172 -0.91 -10.04 -15.50
C PRO A 172 -1.15 -8.89 -14.52
N ASP A 173 -1.40 -7.68 -15.03
CA ASP A 173 -1.69 -6.51 -14.20
C ASP A 173 -3.09 -6.51 -13.60
N GLY A 174 -4.04 -7.16 -14.25
CA GLY A 174 -5.45 -7.18 -13.84
C GLY A 174 -6.13 -5.80 -13.92
N PRO A 175 -7.41 -5.75 -13.53
CA PRO A 175 -8.18 -4.51 -13.53
C PRO A 175 -7.76 -3.57 -12.38
N PRO A 176 -8.17 -2.29 -12.43
CA PRO A 176 -7.99 -1.36 -11.31
C PRO A 176 -8.56 -1.90 -9.98
N VAL A 177 -7.86 -1.62 -8.88
CA VAL A 177 -8.15 -2.21 -7.56
C VAL A 177 -8.68 -1.14 -6.58
N PRO A 178 -9.93 -1.21 -6.11
CA PRO A 178 -10.44 -0.30 -5.10
C PRO A 178 -9.80 -0.61 -3.74
N ARG A 179 -9.59 0.43 -2.94
CA ARG A 179 -8.98 0.33 -1.61
C ARG A 179 -9.76 -0.57 -0.66
N GLU A 180 -11.08 -0.65 -0.84
CA GLU A 180 -12.00 -1.47 -0.08
C GLU A 180 -11.75 -2.98 -0.22
N VAL A 181 -10.98 -3.43 -1.22
CA VAL A 181 -10.54 -4.84 -1.26
C VAL A 181 -9.75 -5.22 -0.01
N LEU A 182 -9.01 -4.26 0.56
CA LEU A 182 -8.22 -4.42 1.77
C LEU A 182 -9.05 -4.31 3.06
N TYR A 183 -10.37 -4.11 2.96
CA TYR A 183 -11.27 -4.04 4.11
C TYR A 183 -12.12 -5.31 4.20
N PRO A 184 -11.78 -6.28 5.06
CA PRO A 184 -12.47 -7.58 5.10
C PRO A 184 -13.96 -7.53 5.36
N SER A 185 -14.48 -6.47 6.01
CA SER A 185 -15.90 -6.33 6.29
C SER A 185 -16.71 -5.67 5.18
N VAL A 186 -16.08 -5.25 4.07
CA VAL A 186 -16.82 -4.76 2.90
C VAL A 186 -17.20 -5.95 2.03
N ASP A 187 -18.49 -6.03 1.72
CA ASP A 187 -19.02 -6.99 0.77
C ASP A 187 -18.85 -6.46 -0.66
N LEU A 188 -17.79 -6.93 -1.34
CA LEU A 188 -17.50 -6.55 -2.73
C LEU A 188 -18.42 -7.22 -3.76
N GLU A 189 -19.24 -8.21 -3.38
CA GLU A 189 -20.22 -8.77 -4.33
C GLU A 189 -21.41 -7.83 -4.53
N THR A 190 -21.71 -7.01 -3.52
CA THR A 190 -22.86 -6.10 -3.53
C THR A 190 -22.52 -4.69 -4.03
N VAL A 191 -21.24 -4.35 -4.14
CA VAL A 191 -20.78 -3.03 -4.55
C VAL A 191 -19.89 -3.15 -5.78
N GLN A 192 -20.20 -2.40 -6.83
CA GLN A 192 -19.39 -2.38 -8.04
C GLN A 192 -18.05 -1.67 -7.79
N SER A 193 -16.92 -2.31 -8.13
CA SER A 193 -15.58 -1.74 -7.97
C SER A 193 -15.43 -0.37 -8.62
N ASP A 194 -16.03 -0.15 -9.80
CA ASP A 194 -16.01 1.13 -10.51
C ASP A 194 -16.65 2.27 -9.70
N GLN A 195 -17.70 1.98 -8.93
CA GLN A 195 -18.34 2.98 -8.08
C GLN A 195 -17.45 3.37 -6.91
N LEU A 196 -16.73 2.40 -6.32
CA LEU A 196 -15.77 2.64 -5.24
C LEU A 196 -14.58 3.48 -5.74
N ILE A 197 -14.03 3.11 -6.89
CA ILE A 197 -12.94 3.83 -7.56
C ILE A 197 -13.38 5.27 -7.87
N LYS A 198 -14.53 5.45 -8.54
CA LYS A 198 -15.08 6.78 -8.84
C LYS A 198 -15.31 7.61 -7.58
N ALA A 199 -15.82 7.00 -6.51
CA ALA A 199 -16.06 7.66 -5.23
C ALA A 199 -14.75 8.06 -4.51
N PHE A 200 -13.67 7.31 -4.69
CA PHE A 200 -12.35 7.66 -4.18
C PHE A 200 -11.73 8.79 -5.01
N LEU A 201 -11.58 8.60 -6.33
CA LEU A 201 -10.92 9.55 -7.23
C LEU A 201 -11.60 10.93 -7.24
N SER A 202 -12.94 10.98 -7.12
CA SER A 202 -13.67 12.27 -7.03
C SER A 202 -13.39 13.09 -5.76
N LYS A 203 -12.73 12.51 -4.74
CA LYS A 203 -12.37 13.18 -3.48
C LYS A 203 -10.88 13.50 -3.38
N VAL A 204 -10.07 13.01 -4.31
CA VAL A 204 -8.62 13.22 -4.32
C VAL A 204 -8.32 14.70 -4.57
N ASP A 205 -7.34 15.22 -3.85
CA ASP A 205 -6.90 16.60 -3.97
C ASP A 205 -5.65 16.72 -4.84
N TYR A 206 -5.86 16.61 -6.16
CA TYR A 206 -4.81 16.68 -7.18
C TYR A 206 -4.01 18.00 -7.15
N LYS A 207 -4.59 19.08 -6.60
CA LYS A 207 -3.93 20.40 -6.58
C LYS A 207 -2.94 20.55 -5.44
N SER A 208 -3.27 20.03 -4.25
CA SER A 208 -2.43 20.21 -3.07
C SER A 208 -1.48 19.04 -2.80
N ASN A 209 -1.75 17.86 -3.35
CA ASN A 209 -0.87 16.70 -3.22
C ASN A 209 0.36 16.85 -4.13
N PRO A 210 1.58 16.97 -3.59
CA PRO A 210 2.78 17.22 -4.39
C PRO A 210 3.12 16.09 -5.37
N PHE A 211 2.65 14.87 -5.09
CA PHE A 211 2.88 13.69 -5.92
C PHE A 211 1.87 13.54 -7.07
N LEU A 212 0.88 14.42 -7.16
CA LEU A 212 -0.18 14.39 -8.17
C LEU A 212 -0.18 15.64 -9.09
N LYS A 213 0.81 16.53 -8.96
CA LYS A 213 0.80 17.83 -9.65
C LYS A 213 0.76 17.73 -11.18
N ASP A 214 1.39 16.70 -11.73
CA ASP A 214 1.48 16.45 -13.17
C ASP A 214 0.44 15.45 -13.68
N ILE A 215 -0.46 15.02 -12.79
CA ILE A 215 -1.55 14.10 -13.08
C ILE A 215 -2.82 14.91 -13.28
N GLU A 216 -3.39 14.86 -14.49
CA GLU A 216 -4.73 15.38 -14.69
C GLU A 216 -5.74 14.42 -14.02
N PRO A 217 -6.78 14.94 -13.35
CA PRO A 217 -7.84 14.07 -12.83
C PRO A 217 -8.39 13.28 -14.01
N ALA A 218 -8.26 11.94 -13.97
CA ALA A 218 -8.75 11.06 -15.02
C ALA A 218 -10.14 11.52 -15.43
N GLY A 219 -10.24 12.04 -16.66
CA GLY A 219 -11.47 12.61 -17.15
C GLY A 219 -12.54 11.54 -17.05
N PHE A 220 -13.56 11.76 -16.22
CA PHE A 220 -14.89 11.26 -16.52
C PHE A 220 -15.36 12.00 -17.78
N THR A 221 -14.67 11.80 -18.90
CA THR A 221 -15.22 12.14 -20.20
C THR A 221 -16.37 11.17 -20.35
N ASP A 222 -17.58 11.66 -20.04
CA ASP A 222 -18.82 11.00 -20.37
C ASP A 222 -18.69 10.56 -21.83
N SER A 223 -18.48 9.26 -22.06
CA SER A 223 -18.67 8.69 -23.38
C SER A 223 -20.18 8.78 -23.64
N ALA A 224 -20.54 9.85 -24.35
CA ALA A 224 -21.83 10.07 -24.96
C ALA A 224 -22.14 9.01 -26.02
#